data_AF-A0A7Z0S4F7-F1
#
_entry.id   AF-A0A7Z0S4F7-F1
#
_cell.length_a   1.000
_cell.length_b   1.000
_cell.length_c   1.000
_cell.angle_alpha   90.00
_cell.angle_beta   90.00
_cell.angle_gamma   90.00
#
_symmetry.space_group_name_H-M   'P 1'
#
loop_
_entity.id
_entity.type
_entity.pdbx_description
1 polymer ?
#
loop_
_entity_poly.entity_id
_entity_poly.type
_entity_poly.pdbx_seq_one_letter_code
_entity_poly.pdbx_strand_id
1 'polypeptide(L)'
;MKISSEGGVKLSYLEFVEILFNSVDMTALPMIALALLVYAVFRREIEDHTLFLYKDVSRKTIFSSKFMSLMIILLLYVSGFILVSLLVFYSRVVPMGLGIGRLLPTEMMYLTPTLYGLFAIFLKGLVVISLTALLSMNYGLGLTMTVIIIFYLAMSLLSLIGSPFALVLPNGYRQFIIDHPTELFPFLVSIVLTFIYSLAFNGLASRIFQKVEF
;
A
#
# COMPACT_ATOMS: atom_id res chain seq x y z
N MET A 1 -22.59 20.10 -15.92
CA MET A 1 -21.19 20.48 -16.15
C MET A 1 -20.57 19.40 -17.03
N LYS A 2 -20.49 19.62 -18.34
CA LYS A 2 -19.78 18.72 -19.25
C LYS A 2 -18.29 19.04 -19.08
N ILE A 3 -17.51 18.09 -18.59
CA ILE A 3 -16.06 18.20 -18.62
C ILE A 3 -15.68 18.01 -20.09
N SER A 4 -15.65 19.12 -20.85
CA SER A 4 -15.03 19.15 -22.17
C SER A 4 -13.54 18.97 -21.95
N SER A 5 -13.02 17.83 -22.41
CA SER A 5 -11.59 17.58 -22.54
C SER A 5 -11.01 18.63 -23.49
N GLU A 6 -10.46 19.71 -22.92
CA GLU A 6 -9.45 20.52 -23.60
C GLU A 6 -8.21 19.62 -23.77
N GLY A 7 -8.14 18.91 -24.90
CA GLY A 7 -6.95 18.13 -25.27
C GLY A 7 -7.20 16.86 -26.07
N GLY A 8 -8.42 16.34 -26.19
CA GLY A 8 -8.70 15.14 -27.02
C GLY A 8 -8.02 13.84 -26.57
N VAL A 9 -7.20 13.88 -25.52
CA VAL A 9 -6.56 12.70 -24.92
C VAL A 9 -7.60 11.99 -24.07
N LYS A 10 -8.02 10.83 -24.56
CA LYS A 10 -8.92 9.92 -23.86
C LYS A 10 -8.09 8.94 -23.04
N LEU A 11 -8.51 8.67 -21.81
CA LEU A 11 -7.75 7.81 -20.90
C LEU A 11 -7.95 6.33 -21.22
N SER A 12 -6.87 5.55 -21.17
CA SER A 12 -6.97 4.08 -21.08
C SER A 12 -7.43 3.64 -19.69
N TYR A 13 -7.84 2.38 -19.56
CA TYR A 13 -8.22 1.83 -18.26
C TYR A 13 -7.07 1.90 -17.24
N LEU A 14 -5.84 1.54 -17.63
CA LEU A 14 -4.69 1.55 -16.72
C LEU A 14 -4.39 2.95 -16.18
N GLU A 15 -4.42 3.98 -17.03
CA GLU A 15 -4.26 5.37 -16.60
C GLU A 15 -5.39 5.80 -15.67
N PHE A 16 -6.63 5.41 -15.99
CA PHE A 16 -7.79 5.71 -15.16
C PHE A 16 -7.69 5.08 -13.76
N VAL A 17 -7.33 3.80 -13.66
CA VAL A 17 -7.22 3.12 -12.36
C VAL A 17 -6.02 3.66 -11.57
N GLU A 18 -4.90 4.02 -12.21
CA GLU A 18 -3.77 4.64 -11.51
C GLU A 18 -4.15 6.00 -10.92
N ILE A 19 -4.83 6.86 -11.69
CA ILE A 19 -5.28 8.16 -11.21
C ILE A 19 -6.25 7.99 -10.04
N LEU A 20 -7.25 7.10 -10.18
CA LEU A 20 -8.20 6.83 -9.12
C LEU A 20 -7.55 6.24 -7.88
N PHE A 21 -6.66 5.26 -8.05
CA PHE A 21 -6.08 4.55 -6.93
C PHE A 21 -5.12 5.45 -6.15
N ASN A 22 -4.32 6.26 -6.85
CA ASN A 22 -3.51 7.31 -6.21
C ASN A 22 -4.38 8.36 -5.51
N SER A 23 -5.51 8.76 -6.10
CA SER A 23 -6.41 9.73 -5.47
C SER A 23 -6.99 9.21 -4.16
N VAL A 24 -7.42 7.94 -4.15
CA VAL A 24 -7.94 7.29 -2.95
C VAL A 24 -6.83 7.07 -1.91
N ASP A 25 -5.64 6.68 -2.35
CA ASP A 25 -4.45 6.53 -1.52
C ASP A 25 -4.03 7.86 -0.85
N MET A 26 -4.11 9.00 -1.55
CA MET A 26 -3.85 10.32 -0.96
C MET A 26 -4.78 10.68 0.21
N THR A 27 -5.99 10.10 0.28
CA THR A 27 -6.90 10.32 1.42
C THR A 27 -6.44 9.64 2.71
N ALA A 28 -5.44 8.75 2.65
CA ALA A 28 -4.93 7.92 3.75
C ALA A 28 -5.94 6.95 4.41
N LEU A 29 -7.25 7.10 4.16
CA LEU A 29 -8.32 6.32 4.81
C LEU A 29 -8.14 4.81 4.68
N PRO A 30 -7.86 4.23 3.50
CA PRO A 30 -7.69 2.77 3.39
C PRO A 30 -6.49 2.26 4.17
N MET A 31 -5.43 3.06 4.24
CA MET A 31 -4.19 2.69 4.94
C MET A 31 -4.35 2.80 6.46
N ILE A 32 -5.13 3.77 6.93
CA ILE A 32 -5.51 3.87 8.35
C ILE A 32 -6.42 2.69 8.73
N ALA A 33 -7.40 2.33 7.89
CA ALA A 33 -8.25 1.16 8.13
C ALA A 33 -7.42 -0.14 8.18
N LEU A 34 -6.44 -0.28 7.30
CA LEU A 34 -5.48 -1.38 7.33
C LEU A 34 -4.67 -1.39 8.63
N ALA A 35 -4.15 -0.24 9.07
CA ALA A 35 -3.42 -0.13 10.33
C ALA A 35 -4.30 -0.52 11.54
N LEU A 36 -5.55 -0.09 11.58
CA LEU A 36 -6.51 -0.48 12.63
C LEU A 36 -6.73 -1.99 12.66
N LEU A 37 -6.86 -2.61 11.49
CA LEU A 37 -6.98 -4.06 11.37
C LEU A 37 -5.73 -4.77 11.87
N VAL A 38 -4.54 -4.31 11.48
CA VAL A 38 -3.26 -4.87 11.95
C VAL A 38 -3.16 -4.77 13.48
N TYR A 39 -3.49 -3.60 14.04
CA TYR A 39 -3.51 -3.40 15.48
C TYR A 39 -4.46 -4.38 16.18
N ALA A 40 -5.69 -4.53 15.68
CA ALA A 40 -6.65 -5.47 16.24
C ALA A 40 -6.13 -6.92 16.19
N VAL A 41 -5.52 -7.35 15.09
CA VAL A 41 -5.01 -8.72 14.93
C VAL A 41 -3.86 -9.04 15.90
N PHE A 42 -3.03 -8.07 16.24
CA PHE A 42 -1.87 -8.27 17.12
C PHE A 42 -2.12 -7.93 18.59
N ARG A 43 -2.90 -6.89 18.89
CA ARG A 43 -3.11 -6.39 20.25
C ARG A 43 -4.35 -6.99 20.92
N ARG A 44 -5.46 -7.11 20.18
CA ARG A 44 -6.76 -7.46 20.78
C ARG A 44 -6.74 -8.83 21.43
N GLU A 45 -6.08 -9.80 20.83
CA GLU A 45 -5.94 -11.15 21.41
C GLU A 45 -5.04 -11.19 22.66
N ILE A 46 -4.10 -10.25 22.78
CA ILE A 46 -3.26 -10.08 23.98
C ILE A 46 -4.11 -9.49 25.10
N GLU A 47 -4.88 -8.45 24.80
CA GLU A 47 -5.77 -7.77 25.76
C GLU A 47 -6.93 -8.66 26.21
N ASP A 48 -7.48 -9.48 25.33
CA ASP A 48 -8.58 -10.41 25.62
C ASP A 48 -8.09 -11.73 26.29
N HIS A 49 -6.79 -11.89 26.57
CA HIS A 49 -6.14 -13.11 27.07
C HIS A 49 -6.46 -14.39 26.29
N THR A 50 -6.96 -14.27 25.06
CA THR A 50 -7.33 -15.41 24.21
C THR A 50 -6.11 -16.11 23.61
N LEU A 51 -4.93 -15.48 23.69
CA LEU A 51 -3.66 -16.07 23.28
C LEU A 51 -3.36 -17.39 24.03
N PHE A 52 -3.92 -17.57 25.24
CA PHE A 52 -3.83 -18.83 26.01
C PHE A 52 -4.35 -20.06 25.26
N LEU A 53 -5.36 -19.87 24.39
CA LEU A 53 -5.95 -20.96 23.61
C LEU A 53 -4.96 -21.57 22.60
N TYR A 54 -3.86 -20.87 22.28
CA TYR A 54 -2.84 -21.31 21.33
C TYR A 54 -1.53 -21.73 22.00
N LYS A 55 -1.55 -22.11 23.29
CA LYS A 55 -0.36 -22.46 24.07
C LYS A 55 0.54 -23.53 23.43
N ASP A 56 -0.02 -24.43 22.63
CA ASP A 56 0.69 -25.55 22.00
C ASP A 56 1.29 -25.19 20.62
N VAL A 57 0.99 -23.98 20.10
CA VAL A 57 1.51 -23.50 18.81
C VAL A 57 2.69 -22.58 19.03
N SER A 58 3.75 -22.76 18.23
CA SER A 58 4.92 -21.86 18.32
C SER A 58 4.52 -20.41 18.03
N ARG A 59 4.92 -19.48 18.90
CA ARG A 59 4.62 -18.04 18.77
C ARG A 59 5.12 -17.45 17.46
N LYS A 60 6.22 -17.97 16.93
CA LYS A 60 6.77 -17.58 15.62
C LYS A 60 5.82 -17.96 14.49
N THR A 61 5.21 -19.15 14.56
CA THR A 61 4.21 -19.60 13.58
C THR A 61 2.94 -18.76 13.66
N ILE A 62 2.47 -18.43 14.86
CA ILE A 62 1.30 -17.54 15.06
C ILE A 62 1.57 -16.17 14.42
N PHE A 63 2.70 -15.54 14.75
CA PHE A 63 3.08 -14.24 14.20
C PHE A 63 3.16 -14.27 12.67
N SER A 64 3.87 -15.26 12.11
CA SER A 64 4.02 -15.40 10.65
C SER A 64 2.68 -15.62 9.94
N SER A 65 1.76 -16.39 10.54
CA SER A 65 0.44 -16.66 9.97
C SER A 65 -0.43 -15.42 9.97
N LYS A 66 -0.41 -14.63 11.06
CA LYS A 66 -1.09 -13.32 11.14
C LYS A 66 -0.56 -12.36 10.09
N PHE A 67 0.76 -12.25 9.96
CA PHE A 67 1.37 -11.38 8.96
C PHE A 67 1.00 -11.79 7.52
N MET A 68 1.05 -13.09 7.20
CA MET A 68 0.64 -13.59 5.88
C MET A 68 -0.85 -13.36 5.61
N SER A 69 -1.72 -13.52 6.61
CA SER A 69 -3.14 -13.20 6.49
C SER A 69 -3.36 -11.73 6.14
N LEU A 70 -2.64 -10.82 6.81
CA LEU A 70 -2.70 -9.37 6.53
C LEU A 70 -2.21 -9.02 5.12
N MET A 71 -1.17 -9.70 4.62
CA MET A 71 -0.72 -9.55 3.22
C MET A 71 -1.79 -10.00 2.22
N ILE A 72 -2.49 -11.10 2.49
CA ILE A 72 -3.60 -11.57 1.65
C ILE A 72 -4.74 -10.55 1.64
N ILE A 73 -5.08 -9.98 2.79
CA ILE A 73 -6.12 -8.94 2.88
C ILE A 73 -5.74 -7.71 2.05
N LEU A 74 -4.48 -7.27 2.09
CA LEU A 74 -3.99 -6.20 1.25
C LEU A 74 -4.11 -6.55 -0.25
N LEU A 75 -3.73 -7.77 -0.64
CA LEU A 75 -3.86 -8.25 -2.02
C LEU A 75 -5.32 -8.28 -2.50
N LEU A 76 -6.24 -8.74 -1.65
CA LEU A 76 -7.68 -8.74 -1.92
C LEU A 76 -8.22 -7.32 -2.07
N TYR A 77 -7.78 -6.38 -1.24
CA TYR A 77 -8.13 -4.97 -1.36
C TYR A 77 -7.70 -4.39 -2.72
N VAL A 78 -6.44 -4.56 -3.11
CA VAL A 78 -5.94 -4.05 -4.40
C VAL A 78 -6.67 -4.71 -5.57
N SER A 79 -6.86 -6.03 -5.52
CA SER A 79 -7.55 -6.78 -6.58
C SER A 79 -9.03 -6.37 -6.69
N GLY A 80 -9.71 -6.21 -5.56
CA GLY A 80 -11.09 -5.73 -5.50
C GLY A 80 -11.22 -4.31 -6.05
N PHE A 81 -10.28 -3.42 -5.73
CA PHE A 81 -10.25 -2.07 -6.27
C PHE A 81 -10.14 -2.07 -7.80
N ILE A 82 -9.19 -2.84 -8.34
CA ILE A 82 -9.00 -3.00 -9.80
C ILE A 82 -10.31 -3.53 -10.43
N LEU A 83 -10.90 -4.61 -9.91
CA LEU A 83 -12.12 -5.19 -10.47
C LEU A 83 -13.32 -4.22 -10.45
N VAL A 84 -13.55 -3.52 -9.33
CA VAL A 84 -14.63 -2.54 -9.24
C VAL A 84 -14.37 -1.36 -10.19
N SER A 85 -13.12 -0.89 -10.28
CA SER A 85 -12.76 0.21 -11.18
C SER A 85 -12.93 -0.17 -12.65
N LEU A 86 -12.70 -1.44 -13.03
CA LEU A 86 -12.94 -1.96 -14.38
C LEU A 86 -14.42 -1.86 -14.75
N LEU A 87 -15.30 -2.27 -13.83
CA LEU A 87 -16.76 -2.17 -14.03
C LEU A 87 -17.19 -0.71 -14.21
N VAL A 88 -16.67 0.20 -13.38
CA VAL A 88 -16.97 1.64 -13.48
C VAL A 88 -16.44 2.22 -14.80
N PHE A 89 -15.25 1.82 -15.23
CA PHE A 89 -14.63 2.32 -16.46
C PHE A 89 -15.48 2.01 -17.68
N TYR A 90 -15.87 0.74 -17.86
CA TYR A 90 -16.66 0.33 -19.02
C TYR A 90 -18.13 0.78 -18.94
N SER A 91 -18.72 0.85 -17.75
CA SER A 91 -20.14 1.23 -17.60
C SER A 91 -20.38 2.74 -17.64
N ARG A 92 -19.43 3.56 -17.17
CA ARG A 92 -19.61 5.01 -17.02
C ARG A 92 -18.60 5.83 -17.81
N VAL A 93 -17.31 5.52 -17.72
CA VAL A 93 -16.24 6.39 -18.25
C VAL A 93 -16.18 6.35 -19.78
N VAL A 94 -16.31 5.16 -20.38
CA VAL A 94 -16.33 5.01 -21.85
C VAL A 94 -17.56 5.68 -22.48
N PRO A 95 -18.81 5.48 -21.98
CA PRO A 95 -19.98 6.17 -22.53
C PRO A 95 -19.96 7.69 -22.36
N MET A 96 -19.28 8.21 -21.32
CA MET A 96 -19.13 9.66 -21.10
C MET A 96 -18.10 10.32 -22.03
N GLY A 97 -17.43 9.54 -22.89
CA GLY A 97 -16.44 10.05 -23.85
C GLY A 97 -15.07 10.38 -23.23
N LEU A 98 -14.86 10.08 -21.95
CA LEU A 98 -13.62 10.34 -21.21
C LEU A 98 -12.57 9.24 -21.41
N GLY A 99 -13.01 7.99 -21.65
CA GLY A 99 -12.13 6.84 -21.81
C GLY A 99 -12.07 6.29 -23.24
N ILE A 100 -10.92 5.74 -23.63
CA ILE A 100 -10.80 4.81 -24.75
C ILE A 100 -11.12 3.44 -24.19
N GLY A 101 -11.97 2.64 -24.85
CA GLY A 101 -12.31 1.27 -24.41
C GLY A 101 -11.13 0.26 -24.41
N ARG A 102 -9.88 0.74 -24.42
CA ARG A 102 -8.63 -0.02 -24.37
C ARG A 102 -8.15 -0.17 -22.94
N LEU A 103 -7.55 -1.32 -22.65
CA LEU A 103 -6.98 -1.60 -21.34
C LEU A 103 -5.63 -0.89 -21.11
N LEU A 104 -4.76 -0.92 -22.12
CA LEU A 104 -3.41 -0.37 -22.06
C LEU A 104 -3.36 1.08 -22.58
N PRO A 105 -2.39 1.89 -22.10
CA PRO A 105 -2.10 3.20 -22.65
C PRO A 105 -1.80 3.13 -24.14
N THR A 106 -2.16 4.19 -24.86
CA THR A 106 -1.87 4.27 -26.31
C THR A 106 -0.39 4.52 -26.55
N GLU A 107 0.26 5.28 -25.67
CA GLU A 107 1.68 5.56 -25.72
C GLU A 107 2.42 4.71 -24.69
N MET A 108 3.44 3.98 -25.15
CA MET A 108 4.23 3.09 -24.29
C MET A 108 5.00 3.84 -23.20
N MET A 109 5.23 5.15 -23.38
CA MET A 109 5.88 6.02 -22.40
C MET A 109 5.10 6.08 -21.08
N TYR A 110 3.77 5.96 -21.11
CA TYR A 110 2.92 6.02 -19.91
C TYR A 110 2.77 4.67 -19.21
N LEU A 111 3.10 3.55 -19.87
CA LEU A 111 2.89 2.22 -19.30
C LEU A 111 3.70 1.99 -18.01
N THR A 112 5.01 2.28 -18.04
CA THR A 112 5.90 2.02 -16.89
C THR A 112 5.55 2.89 -15.67
N PRO A 113 5.36 4.22 -15.79
CA PRO A 113 4.91 5.04 -14.67
C PRO A 113 3.57 4.58 -14.08
N THR A 114 2.62 4.20 -14.94
CA THR A 114 1.30 3.73 -14.51
C THR A 114 1.37 2.43 -13.71
N LEU A 115 2.13 1.45 -14.19
CA LEU A 115 2.34 0.18 -13.47
C LEU A 115 3.07 0.40 -12.15
N TYR A 116 4.07 1.29 -12.13
CA TYR A 116 4.77 1.62 -10.90
C TYR A 116 3.86 2.30 -9.87
N GLY A 117 3.01 3.24 -10.28
CA GLY A 117 2.08 3.92 -9.38
C GLY A 117 1.18 2.95 -8.63
N LEU A 118 0.58 1.99 -9.35
CA LEU A 118 -0.23 0.92 -8.76
C LEU A 118 0.59 0.02 -7.82
N PHE A 119 1.79 -0.35 -8.25
CA PHE A 119 2.67 -1.23 -7.49
C PHE A 119 3.21 -0.58 -6.21
N ALA A 120 3.55 0.71 -6.26
CA ALA A 120 4.06 1.47 -5.13
C ALA A 120 3.04 1.56 -3.98
N ILE A 121 1.74 1.64 -4.29
CA ILE A 121 0.66 1.63 -3.27
C ILE A 121 0.67 0.30 -2.50
N PHE A 122 0.85 -0.82 -3.20
CA PHE A 122 0.98 -2.14 -2.56
C PHE A 122 2.21 -2.21 -1.65
N LEU A 123 3.37 -1.73 -2.12
CA LEU A 123 4.59 -1.69 -1.32
C LEU A 123 4.45 -0.83 -0.06
N LYS A 124 3.80 0.32 -0.15
CA LYS A 124 3.46 1.15 1.02
C LYS A 124 2.62 0.38 2.02
N GLY A 125 1.59 -0.32 1.56
CA GLY A 125 0.75 -1.15 2.42
C GLY A 125 1.55 -2.18 3.22
N LEU A 126 2.54 -2.84 2.60
CA LEU A 126 3.41 -3.80 3.30
C LEU A 126 4.25 -3.17 4.40
N VAL A 127 4.81 -1.98 4.16
CA VAL A 127 5.57 -1.25 5.19
C VAL A 127 4.65 -0.80 6.33
N VAL A 128 3.45 -0.30 6.00
CA VAL A 128 2.44 0.08 7.01
C VAL A 128 2.06 -1.12 7.88
N ILE A 129 1.80 -2.29 7.30
CA ILE A 129 1.52 -3.53 8.06
C ILE A 129 2.67 -3.84 9.01
N SER A 130 3.91 -3.86 8.50
CA SER A 130 5.09 -4.25 9.28
C SER A 130 5.37 -3.28 10.43
N LEU A 131 5.28 -1.98 10.16
CA LEU A 131 5.48 -0.94 11.18
C LEU A 131 4.36 -0.95 12.22
N THR A 132 3.11 -1.12 11.79
CA THR A 132 1.96 -1.19 12.70
C THR A 132 2.06 -2.39 13.63
N ALA A 133 2.46 -3.55 13.11
CA ALA A 133 2.66 -4.76 13.91
C ALA A 133 3.72 -4.57 15.00
N LEU A 134 4.82 -3.85 14.70
CA LEU A 134 5.84 -3.52 15.68
C LEU A 134 5.30 -2.55 16.76
N LEU A 135 4.60 -1.50 16.34
CA LEU A 135 4.10 -0.48 17.24
C LEU A 135 2.96 -0.99 18.12
N SER A 136 2.07 -1.82 17.59
CA SER A 136 0.94 -2.36 18.35
C SER A 136 1.39 -3.20 19.54
N MET A 137 2.56 -3.84 19.47
CA MET A 137 3.08 -4.64 20.58
C MET A 137 3.60 -3.78 21.75
N ASN A 138 4.09 -2.58 21.47
CA ASN A 138 4.74 -1.73 22.48
C ASN A 138 3.84 -0.59 22.97
N TYR A 139 2.90 -0.14 22.14
CA TYR A 139 2.16 1.09 22.36
C TYR A 139 0.64 0.91 22.23
N GLY A 140 -0.10 1.78 22.91
CA GLY A 140 -1.56 1.84 22.81
C GLY A 140 -2.03 2.37 21.45
N LEU A 141 -3.30 2.12 21.15
CA LEU A 141 -3.93 2.43 19.86
C LEU A 141 -3.67 3.86 19.37
N GLY A 142 -3.87 4.85 20.23
CA GLY A 142 -3.73 6.27 19.87
C GLY A 142 -2.33 6.63 19.39
N LEU A 143 -1.29 6.17 20.09
CA LEU A 143 0.10 6.43 19.71
C LEU A 143 0.47 5.69 18.43
N THR A 144 0.09 4.40 18.32
CA THR A 144 0.33 3.61 17.11
C THR A 144 -0.28 4.27 15.88
N MET A 145 -1.55 4.66 15.94
CA MET A 145 -2.23 5.29 14.80
C MET A 145 -1.61 6.65 14.46
N THR A 146 -1.27 7.46 15.45
CA THR A 146 -0.64 8.78 15.22
C THR A 146 0.68 8.64 14.45
N VAL A 147 1.55 7.72 14.89
CA VAL A 147 2.84 7.49 14.21
C VAL A 147 2.62 6.95 12.80
N ILE A 148 1.68 6.03 12.60
CA ILE A 148 1.39 5.48 11.27
C ILE A 148 0.83 6.54 10.33
N ILE A 149 -0.07 7.41 10.78
CA ILE A 149 -0.61 8.50 9.97
C ILE A 149 0.50 9.45 9.54
N ILE A 150 1.33 9.91 10.49
CA ILE A 150 2.44 10.82 10.19
C ILE A 150 3.42 10.16 9.21
N PHE A 151 3.79 8.91 9.47
CA PHE A 151 4.72 8.17 8.63
C PHE A 151 4.15 7.97 7.22
N TYR A 152 2.89 7.59 7.09
CA TYR A 152 2.22 7.39 5.81
C TYR A 152 2.11 8.68 4.99
N LEU A 153 1.74 9.78 5.65
CA LEU A 153 1.69 11.09 4.99
C LEU A 153 3.08 11.55 4.56
N ALA A 154 4.10 11.36 5.40
CA ALA A 154 5.48 11.65 5.03
C ALA A 154 5.92 10.83 3.80
N MET A 155 5.61 9.52 3.76
CA MET A 155 5.90 8.68 2.60
C MET A 155 5.23 9.19 1.32
N SER A 156 3.97 9.60 1.43
CA SER A 156 3.15 10.04 0.31
C SER A 156 3.61 11.40 -0.23
N LEU A 157 3.89 12.36 0.65
CA LEU A 157 4.34 13.70 0.27
C LEU A 157 5.77 13.72 -0.25
N LEU A 158 6.70 13.00 0.38
CA LEU A 158 8.10 12.97 -0.06
C LEU A 158 8.24 12.35 -1.45
N SER A 159 7.46 11.31 -1.74
CA SER A 159 7.41 10.66 -3.06
C SER A 159 6.88 11.58 -4.17
N LEU A 160 5.98 12.52 -3.84
CA LEU A 160 5.50 13.53 -4.80
C LEU A 160 6.54 14.61 -5.11
N ILE A 161 7.35 14.99 -4.11
CA ILE A 161 8.34 16.07 -4.27
C ILE A 161 9.60 15.57 -4.99
N GLY A 162 9.91 14.27 -4.91
CA GLY A 162 11.10 13.71 -5.55
C GLY A 162 12.42 14.14 -4.89
N SER A 163 12.38 14.47 -3.59
CA SER A 163 13.58 14.87 -2.85
C SER A 163 14.58 13.71 -2.68
N PRO A 164 15.88 13.97 -2.42
CA PRO A 164 16.84 12.90 -2.10
C PRO A 164 16.40 12.02 -0.92
N PHE A 165 15.64 12.59 0.02
CA PHE A 165 15.05 11.85 1.13
C PHE A 165 13.95 10.87 0.69
N ALA A 166 13.28 11.15 -0.43
CA ALA A 166 12.31 10.25 -1.01
C ALA A 166 12.97 8.93 -1.42
N LEU A 167 14.22 8.93 -1.88
CA LEU A 167 14.93 7.72 -2.33
C LEU A 167 15.08 6.66 -1.23
N VAL A 168 15.01 7.06 0.04
CA VAL A 168 15.05 6.11 1.17
C VAL A 168 13.72 5.37 1.33
N LEU A 169 12.64 5.90 0.73
CA LEU A 169 11.30 5.35 0.83
C LEU A 169 11.00 4.40 -0.34
N PRO A 170 10.28 3.30 -0.07
CA PRO A 170 9.87 2.35 -1.10
C PRO A 170 9.12 2.94 -2.29
N ASN A 171 8.42 4.06 -2.11
CA ASN A 171 7.64 4.72 -3.16
C ASN A 171 8.34 5.97 -3.71
N GLY A 172 9.55 6.31 -3.26
CA GLY A 172 10.23 7.57 -3.59
C GLY A 172 10.66 7.74 -5.04
N TYR A 173 10.70 6.66 -5.81
CA TYR A 173 11.22 6.66 -7.18
C TYR A 173 10.18 7.07 -8.24
N ARG A 174 9.00 7.56 -7.83
CA ARG A 174 7.93 7.91 -8.77
C ARG A 174 8.38 8.97 -9.78
N GLN A 175 9.01 10.05 -9.31
CA GLN A 175 9.48 11.13 -10.18
C GLN A 175 10.57 10.65 -11.14
N PHE A 176 11.49 9.81 -10.65
CA PHE A 176 12.56 9.24 -11.46
C PHE A 176 12.02 8.41 -12.63
N ILE A 177 10.94 7.65 -12.43
CA ILE A 177 10.31 6.83 -13.48
C ILE A 177 9.57 7.68 -14.50
N ILE A 178 9.00 8.81 -14.07
CA ILE A 178 8.37 9.77 -14.99
C ILE A 178 9.45 10.36 -15.92
N ASP A 179 10.62 10.68 -15.37
CA ASP A 179 11.74 11.23 -16.14
C ASP A 179 12.43 10.15 -17.01
N HIS A 180 12.47 8.89 -16.56
CA HIS A 180 13.13 7.76 -17.24
C HIS A 180 12.19 6.55 -17.38
N PRO A 181 11.18 6.60 -18.27
CA PRO A 181 10.09 5.61 -18.33
C PRO A 181 10.50 4.23 -18.87
N THR A 182 11.68 4.10 -19.48
CA THR A 182 12.18 2.80 -19.98
C THR A 182 12.96 2.02 -18.92
N GLU A 183 13.28 2.64 -17.78
CA GLU A 183 14.12 2.02 -16.76
C GLU A 183 13.31 1.20 -15.75
N LEU A 184 13.71 -0.06 -15.56
CA LEU A 184 13.11 -0.98 -14.58
C LEU A 184 13.82 -0.95 -13.22
N PHE A 185 15.00 -0.34 -13.14
CA PHE A 185 15.79 -0.25 -11.90
C PHE A 185 14.98 0.29 -10.70
N PRO A 186 14.14 1.34 -10.85
CA PRO A 186 13.29 1.84 -9.76
C PRO A 186 12.37 0.80 -9.11
N PHE A 187 11.84 -0.16 -9.89
CA PHE A 187 11.02 -1.24 -9.34
C PHE A 187 11.84 -2.13 -8.42
N LEU A 188 13.04 -2.52 -8.86
CA LEU A 188 13.93 -3.38 -8.08
C LEU A 188 14.32 -2.72 -6.76
N VAL A 189 14.71 -1.44 -6.79
CA VAL A 189 15.10 -0.73 -5.57
C VAL A 189 13.94 -0.59 -4.60
N SER A 190 12.74 -0.28 -5.10
CA SER A 190 11.53 -0.17 -4.30
C SER A 190 11.17 -1.49 -3.60
N ILE A 191 11.31 -2.62 -4.30
CA ILE A 191 11.13 -3.96 -3.74
C ILE A 191 12.16 -4.24 -2.64
N VAL A 192 13.44 -3.97 -2.92
CA VAL A 192 14.55 -4.20 -1.98
C VAL A 192 14.34 -3.38 -0.71
N LEU A 193 13.99 -2.09 -0.82
CA LEU A 193 13.71 -1.24 0.34
C LEU A 193 12.52 -1.75 1.13
N THR A 194 11.42 -2.11 0.47
CA THR A 194 10.24 -2.70 1.15
C THR A 194 10.62 -3.95 1.91
N PHE A 195 11.45 -4.80 1.32
CA PHE A 195 11.92 -6.03 1.94
C PHE A 195 12.79 -5.75 3.17
N ILE A 196 13.72 -4.78 3.08
CA ILE A 196 14.57 -4.34 4.20
C ILE A 196 13.70 -3.83 5.37
N TYR A 197 12.77 -2.90 5.09
CA TYR A 197 11.86 -2.37 6.11
C TYR A 197 11.00 -3.45 6.74
N SER A 198 10.42 -4.32 5.90
CA SER A 198 9.56 -5.41 6.36
C SER A 198 10.33 -6.42 7.21
N LEU A 199 11.55 -6.78 6.82
CA LEU A 199 12.41 -7.68 7.62
C LEU A 199 12.81 -7.05 8.95
N ALA A 200 13.22 -5.78 8.94
CA ALA A 200 13.64 -5.08 10.15
C ALA A 200 12.49 -4.97 11.15
N PHE A 201 11.32 -4.47 10.70
CA PHE A 201 10.17 -4.29 11.58
C PHE A 201 9.56 -5.62 12.02
N ASN A 202 9.38 -6.59 11.14
CA ASN A 202 8.85 -7.90 11.52
C ASN A 202 9.83 -8.71 12.38
N GLY A 203 11.13 -8.58 12.14
CA GLY A 203 12.16 -9.22 12.98
C GLY A 203 12.10 -8.71 14.43
N LEU A 204 11.97 -7.40 14.61
CA LEU A 204 11.79 -6.78 15.93
C LEU A 204 10.44 -7.15 16.54
N ALA A 205 9.34 -7.06 15.77
CA ALA A 205 8.00 -7.40 16.23
C ALA A 205 7.94 -8.87 16.69
N SER A 206 8.46 -9.81 15.90
CA SER A 206 8.47 -11.23 16.26
C SER A 206 9.26 -11.50 17.55
N ARG A 207 10.36 -10.80 17.81
CA ARG A 207 11.13 -10.96 19.05
C ARG A 207 10.36 -10.46 20.27
N ILE A 208 9.58 -9.39 20.11
CA ILE A 208 8.75 -8.83 21.19
C ILE A 208 7.55 -9.75 21.44
N PHE A 209 6.87 -10.21 20.38
CA PHE A 209 5.75 -11.14 20.46
C PHE A 209 6.08 -12.46 21.17
N GLN A 210 7.33 -12.92 21.03
CA GLN A 210 7.80 -14.11 21.74
C GLN A 210 7.84 -13.95 23.26
N LYS A 211 7.99 -12.71 23.76
CA LYS A 211 8.12 -12.40 25.19
C LYS A 211 6.79 -12.10 25.90
N VAL A 212 5.67 -12.05 25.18
CA VAL A 212 4.36 -11.70 25.74
C VAL A 212 3.82 -12.86 26.58
N GLU A 213 4.03 -12.87 27.90
CA GLU A 213 3.46 -13.92 28.76
C GLU A 213 1.93 -13.83 28.89
N PHE A 214 1.31 -14.91 29.37
CA PHE A 214 -0.15 -15.04 29.51
C PHE A 214 -0.74 -14.10 30.58
#